data_AF-A0AAE3G8H3-F1
#
_entry.id   AF-A0AAE3G8H3-F1
#
_cell.length_a   1.000
_cell.length_b   1.000
_cell.length_c   1.000
_cell.angle_alpha   90.00
_cell.angle_beta   90.00
_cell.angle_gamma   90.00
#
_symmetry.space_group_name_H-M   'P 1'
#
loop_
_entity.id
_entity.type
_entity.pdbx_description
1 polymer ?
#
loop_
_entity_poly.entity_id
_entity_poly.type
_entity_poly.pdbx_seq_one_letter_code
_entity_poly.pdbx_strand_id
1 'polypeptide(L)'
;MSMRHLRFAGVRWRDRQLWLALALGPLAWAALVPVLPLTEQPLWPFAAPLTLLLAVVIYPVLEEIVFRGVIQDWLAERFSRKWWPLSLANIVTSALFAVFHLWSQPPLWALLVFFPSLVFGYFRERHDTLGTPILLHALYNLGLVWLFVGP
;
A
#
# COMPACT_ATOMS: atom_id res chain seq x y z
N MET A 1 -4.77 2.47 27.14
CA MET A 1 -4.55 2.35 25.68
C MET A 1 -4.34 0.86 25.40
N SER A 2 -5.36 0.16 24.91
CA SER A 2 -5.28 -1.29 24.70
C SER A 2 -4.52 -1.56 23.40
N MET A 3 -3.41 -2.30 23.40
CA MET A 3 -2.66 -2.66 22.17
C MET A 3 -3.41 -3.71 21.33
N ARG A 4 -4.73 -3.60 21.16
CA ARG A 4 -5.54 -4.54 20.36
C ARG A 4 -5.37 -4.37 18.84
N HIS A 5 -4.59 -3.38 18.42
CA HIS A 5 -4.64 -2.79 17.07
C HIS A 5 -3.62 -3.37 16.08
N LEU A 6 -2.48 -3.91 16.54
CA LEU A 6 -1.49 -4.53 15.66
C LEU A 6 -1.79 -6.03 15.45
N ARG A 7 -2.88 -6.32 14.74
CA ARG A 7 -3.28 -7.70 14.42
C ARG A 7 -2.59 -8.19 13.15
N PHE A 8 -1.72 -9.18 13.28
CA PHE A 8 -1.11 -9.91 12.17
C PHE A 8 -1.77 -11.29 12.04
N ALA A 9 -2.83 -11.34 11.24
CA ALA A 9 -3.54 -12.57 10.91
C ALA A 9 -3.37 -12.90 9.42
N GLY A 10 -3.59 -14.17 9.07
CA GLY A 10 -3.54 -14.65 7.69
C GLY A 10 -4.53 -13.93 6.76
N VAL A 11 -4.20 -13.95 5.47
CA VAL A 11 -4.98 -13.32 4.41
C VAL A 11 -6.24 -14.15 4.10
N ARG A 12 -7.39 -13.51 3.95
CA ARG A 12 -8.67 -14.17 3.66
C ARG A 12 -8.84 -14.45 2.16
N TRP A 13 -8.14 -15.45 1.64
CA TRP A 13 -8.11 -15.81 0.20
C TRP A 13 -9.47 -16.14 -0.46
N ARG A 14 -10.52 -16.40 0.33
CA ARG A 14 -11.87 -16.62 -0.21
C ARG A 14 -12.59 -15.31 -0.59
N ASP A 15 -12.04 -14.15 -0.22
CA ASP A 15 -12.63 -12.86 -0.55
C ASP A 15 -12.40 -12.47 -2.02
N ARG A 16 -13.49 -12.35 -2.79
CA ARG A 16 -13.41 -11.97 -4.22
C ARG A 16 -12.87 -10.57 -4.42
N GLN A 17 -13.10 -9.66 -3.48
CA GLN A 17 -12.60 -8.30 -3.60
C GLN A 17 -11.08 -8.25 -3.46
N LEU A 18 -10.50 -9.12 -2.64
CA LEU A 18 -9.05 -9.27 -2.56
C LEU A 18 -8.46 -9.69 -3.91
N TRP A 19 -9.07 -10.63 -4.62
CA TRP A 19 -8.61 -11.02 -5.95
C TRP A 19 -8.68 -9.86 -6.95
N LEU A 20 -9.74 -9.06 -6.90
CA LEU A 20 -9.84 -7.84 -7.70
C LEU A 20 -8.70 -6.87 -7.35
N ALA A 21 -8.42 -6.64 -6.06
CA ALA A 21 -7.32 -5.78 -5.64
C ALA A 21 -5.95 -6.32 -6.04
N LEU A 22 -5.72 -7.63 -5.93
CA LEU A 22 -4.49 -8.26 -6.41
C LEU A 22 -4.32 -8.08 -7.93
N ALA A 23 -5.40 -8.15 -8.71
CA ALA A 23 -5.37 -7.94 -10.15
C ALA A 23 -5.17 -6.47 -10.54
N LEU A 24 -5.67 -5.53 -9.74
CA LEU A 24 -5.51 -4.09 -9.99
C LEU A 24 -4.04 -3.65 -10.01
N GLY A 25 -3.16 -4.28 -9.22
CA GLY A 25 -1.71 -4.00 -9.25
C GLY A 25 -1.08 -4.23 -10.63
N PRO A 26 -1.07 -5.48 -11.15
CA PRO A 26 -0.58 -5.78 -12.49
C PRO A 26 -1.28 -5.00 -13.61
N LEU A 27 -2.59 -4.75 -13.50
CA LEU A 27 -3.30 -3.92 -14.45
C LEU A 27 -2.80 -2.47 -14.43
N ALA A 28 -2.52 -1.90 -13.26
CA ALA A 28 -1.94 -0.58 -13.13
C ALA A 28 -0.53 -0.53 -13.73
N TRP A 29 0.32 -1.54 -13.49
CA TRP A 29 1.65 -1.59 -14.13
C TRP A 29 1.53 -1.65 -15.65
N ALA A 30 0.67 -2.51 -16.19
CA ALA A 30 0.43 -2.60 -17.63
C ALA A 30 -0.05 -1.28 -18.24
N ALA A 31 -0.92 -0.54 -17.53
CA ALA A 31 -1.37 0.78 -17.95
C ALA A 31 -0.26 1.85 -17.90
N LEU A 32 0.76 1.67 -17.05
CA LEU A 32 1.91 2.58 -16.93
C LEU A 32 3.01 2.30 -17.95
N VAL A 33 3.14 1.08 -18.46
CA VAL A 33 4.14 0.71 -19.50
C VAL A 33 4.18 1.68 -20.70
N PRO A 34 3.05 2.09 -21.31
CA PRO A 34 3.10 3.03 -22.44
C PRO A 34 3.36 4.48 -22.03
N VAL A 35 3.30 4.80 -20.73
CA VAL A 35 3.41 6.17 -20.20
C VAL A 35 4.79 6.45 -19.63
N LEU A 36 5.45 5.43 -19.07
CA LEU A 36 6.71 5.56 -18.34
C LEU A 36 7.79 4.66 -18.93
N PRO A 37 9.06 5.11 -18.93
CA PRO A 37 10.15 4.26 -19.36
C PRO A 37 10.28 3.06 -18.41
N LEU A 38 10.49 1.88 -19.00
CA LEU A 38 10.91 0.71 -18.24
C LEU A 38 12.39 0.88 -17.82
N THR A 39 12.78 0.23 -16.72
CA THR A 39 14.17 0.17 -16.31
C THR A 39 15.03 -0.46 -17.41
N GLU A 40 16.18 0.13 -17.69
CA GLU A 40 17.18 -0.44 -18.62
C GLU A 40 17.92 -1.65 -18.01
N GLN A 41 17.76 -1.89 -16.70
CA GLN A 41 18.47 -2.94 -15.96
C GLN A 41 17.50 -4.00 -15.42
N PRO A 42 16.88 -4.86 -16.24
CA PRO A 42 15.82 -5.78 -15.80
C PRO A 42 16.25 -6.79 -14.72
N LEU A 43 17.56 -7.03 -14.58
CA LEU A 43 18.15 -7.93 -13.58
C LEU A 43 18.71 -7.19 -12.36
N TRP A 44 18.47 -5.87 -12.23
CA TRP A 44 18.89 -5.09 -11.06
C TRP A 44 18.51 -5.71 -9.71
N PRO A 45 17.36 -6.42 -9.54
CA PRO A 45 17.01 -6.97 -8.24
C PRO A 45 18.00 -8.04 -7.75
N PHE A 46 18.69 -8.72 -8.66
CA PHE A 46 19.76 -9.67 -8.31
C PHE A 46 21.08 -8.97 -7.99
N ALA A 47 21.31 -7.79 -8.57
CA ALA A 47 22.48 -6.96 -8.30
C ALA A 47 22.35 -6.17 -7.00
N ALA A 48 21.14 -5.71 -6.66
CA ALA A 48 20.84 -4.93 -5.46
C ALA A 48 19.67 -5.55 -4.65
N PRO A 49 19.81 -6.79 -4.15
CA PRO A 49 18.73 -7.49 -3.45
C PRO A 49 18.33 -6.80 -2.15
N LEU A 50 19.25 -6.07 -1.50
CA LEU A 50 18.95 -5.30 -0.30
C LEU A 50 18.00 -4.13 -0.61
N THR A 51 18.21 -3.41 -1.72
CA THR A 51 17.31 -2.33 -2.14
C THR A 51 15.90 -2.86 -2.41
N LEU A 52 15.80 -3.99 -3.13
CA LEU A 52 14.53 -4.64 -3.37
C LEU A 52 13.84 -5.04 -2.05
N LEU A 53 14.58 -5.68 -1.13
CA LEU A 53 14.05 -6.11 0.16
C LEU A 53 13.52 -4.92 0.97
N LEU A 54 14.26 -3.81 1.01
CA LEU A 54 13.85 -2.60 1.71
C LEU A 54 12.59 -2.00 1.09
N ALA A 55 12.57 -1.80 -0.23
CA ALA A 55 11.46 -1.16 -0.93
C ALA A 55 10.19 -2.02 -0.94
N VAL A 56 10.29 -3.34 -1.07
CA VAL A 56 9.13 -4.23 -1.26
C VAL A 56 8.62 -4.83 0.04
N VAL A 57 9.48 -5.01 1.04
CA VAL A 57 9.11 -5.69 2.28
C VAL A 57 9.23 -4.76 3.49
N ILE A 58 10.42 -4.23 3.75
CA ILE A 58 10.68 -3.54 5.03
C ILE A 58 9.89 -2.23 5.12
N TYR A 59 9.99 -1.34 4.11
CA TYR A 59 9.25 -0.08 4.12
C TYR A 59 7.73 -0.30 4.09
N PRO A 60 7.15 -1.13 3.20
CA PRO A 60 5.71 -1.40 3.22
C PRO A 60 5.21 -1.94 4.57
N VAL A 61 5.95 -2.84 5.22
CA VAL A 61 5.56 -3.34 6.55
C VAL A 61 5.55 -2.21 7.59
N LEU A 62 6.61 -1.40 7.66
CA LEU A 62 6.70 -0.30 8.61
C LEU A 62 5.62 0.76 8.36
N GLU A 63 5.40 1.10 7.10
CA GLU A 63 4.37 2.03 6.68
C GLU A 63 2.97 1.54 7.04
N GLU A 64 2.62 0.29 6.77
CA GLU A 64 1.32 -0.25 7.15
C GLU A 64 1.14 -0.32 8.67
N ILE A 65 2.19 -0.61 9.44
CA ILE A 65 2.13 -0.55 10.91
C ILE A 65 1.77 0.87 11.37
N VAL A 66 2.48 1.88 10.87
CA VAL A 66 2.28 3.28 11.29
C VAL A 66 0.92 3.80 10.81
N PHE A 67 0.65 3.72 9.52
CA PHE A 67 -0.52 4.38 8.95
C PHE A 67 -1.80 3.59 9.23
N ARG A 68 -1.78 2.26 9.14
CA ARG A 68 -3.01 1.45 9.22
C ARG A 68 -3.19 0.85 10.61
N GLY A 69 -2.09 0.45 11.24
CA GLY A 69 -2.11 -0.09 12.61
C GLY A 69 -2.23 0.98 13.70
N VAL A 70 -1.72 2.20 13.48
CA VAL A 70 -1.77 3.28 14.47
C VAL A 70 -2.72 4.40 14.04
N ILE A 71 -2.45 5.08 12.93
CA ILE A 71 -3.20 6.31 12.56
C ILE A 71 -4.65 5.99 12.18
N GLN A 72 -4.88 5.06 11.26
CA GLN A 72 -6.23 4.71 10.81
C GLN A 72 -7.07 4.13 11.94
N ASP A 73 -6.51 3.21 12.73
CA ASP A 73 -7.19 2.64 13.89
C ASP A 73 -7.55 3.74 14.92
N TRP A 74 -6.62 4.64 15.24
CA TRP A 74 -6.87 5.77 16.15
C TRP A 74 -7.99 6.70 15.66
N LEU A 75 -8.04 6.95 14.34
CA LEU A 75 -9.12 7.73 13.71
C LEU A 75 -10.45 6.97 13.73
N ALA A 76 -10.44 5.66 13.46
CA ALA A 76 -11.63 4.82 13.41
C ALA A 76 -12.33 4.68 14.77
N GLU A 77 -11.58 4.77 15.88
CA GLU A 77 -12.14 4.83 17.24
C GLU A 77 -12.89 6.14 17.53
N ARG A 78 -12.53 7.24 16.85
CA ARG A 78 -13.08 8.59 17.09
C ARG A 78 -14.17 8.96 16.10
N PHE A 79 -14.10 8.41 14.89
CA PHE A 79 -15.00 8.75 13.81
C PHE A 79 -15.65 7.49 13.25
N SER A 80 -16.98 7.43 13.35
CA SER A 80 -17.79 6.34 12.80
C SER A 80 -18.27 6.59 11.37
N ARG A 81 -17.93 7.74 10.77
CA ARG A 81 -18.42 8.13 9.44
C ARG A 81 -17.83 7.22 8.35
N LYS A 82 -18.71 6.54 7.63
CA LYS A 82 -18.38 5.62 6.54
C LYS A 82 -19.32 5.83 5.35
N TRP A 83 -18.76 5.80 4.15
CA TRP A 83 -19.46 5.79 2.88
C TRP A 83 -18.97 4.57 2.12
N TRP A 84 -19.65 3.43 2.32
CA TRP A 84 -19.22 2.16 1.74
C TRP A 84 -18.74 2.33 0.28
N PRO A 85 -17.50 1.92 -0.06
CA PRO A 85 -16.56 1.12 0.75
C PRO A 85 -15.59 1.91 1.66
N LEU A 86 -15.59 3.25 1.62
CA LEU A 86 -14.58 4.07 2.31
C LEU A 86 -15.03 4.55 3.70
N SER A 87 -14.08 4.72 4.61
CA SER A 87 -14.28 5.38 5.91
C SER A 87 -13.59 6.73 5.93
N LEU A 88 -14.04 7.64 6.80
CA LEU A 88 -13.33 8.88 7.04
C LEU A 88 -11.90 8.62 7.54
N ALA A 89 -11.70 7.61 8.39
CA ALA A 89 -10.39 7.20 8.89
C ALA A 89 -9.45 6.80 7.73
N ASN A 90 -9.92 5.95 6.81
CA ASN A 90 -9.15 5.52 5.64
C ASN A 90 -8.79 6.70 4.72
N ILE A 91 -9.76 7.59 4.44
CA ILE A 91 -9.53 8.75 3.57
C ILE A 91 -8.47 9.68 4.18
N VAL A 92 -8.60 10.02 5.46
CA VAL A 92 -7.65 10.91 6.14
C VAL A 92 -6.28 10.25 6.25
N THR A 93 -6.20 8.98 6.66
CA THR A 93 -4.93 8.24 6.68
C THR A 93 -4.28 8.21 5.30
N SER A 94 -5.06 7.97 4.24
CA SER A 94 -4.53 7.94 2.88
C SER A 94 -4.03 9.29 2.40
N ALA A 95 -4.69 10.39 2.79
CA ALA A 95 -4.20 11.73 2.52
C ALA A 95 -2.88 12.01 3.25
N LEU A 96 -2.78 11.64 4.53
CA LEU A 96 -1.53 11.77 5.30
C LEU A 96 -0.40 10.92 4.72
N PHE A 97 -0.73 9.72 4.24
CA PHE A 97 0.22 8.81 3.58
C PHE A 97 0.76 9.43 2.28
N ALA A 98 -0.11 9.99 1.44
CA ALA A 98 0.28 10.72 0.23
C ALA A 98 1.15 11.94 0.55
N VAL A 99 0.81 12.73 1.58
CA VAL A 99 1.62 13.87 2.03
C VAL A 99 3.01 13.43 2.51
N PHE A 100 3.10 12.32 3.25
CA PHE A 100 4.38 11.78 3.71
C PHE A 100 5.31 11.42 2.53
N HIS A 101 4.75 10.96 1.41
CA HIS A 101 5.51 10.64 0.20
C HIS A 101 6.14 11.87 -0.49
N LEU A 102 5.69 13.09 -0.19
CA LEU A 102 6.33 14.31 -0.72
C LEU A 102 7.78 14.48 -0.26
N TRP A 103 8.20 13.77 0.79
CA TRP A 103 9.59 13.79 1.25
C TRP A 103 10.56 13.16 0.25
N SER A 104 10.13 12.14 -0.48
CA SER A 104 10.99 11.33 -1.35
C SER A 104 10.49 11.23 -2.80
N GLN A 105 9.29 11.74 -3.10
CA GLN A 105 8.64 11.61 -4.41
C GLN A 105 8.21 12.97 -4.98
N PRO A 106 8.22 13.13 -6.31
CA PRO A 106 7.63 14.31 -6.96
C PRO A 106 6.14 14.46 -6.60
N PRO A 107 5.59 15.69 -6.59
CA PRO A 107 4.23 15.94 -6.12
C PRO A 107 3.14 15.11 -6.80
N LEU A 108 3.22 14.90 -8.11
CA LEU A 108 2.26 14.07 -8.85
C LEU A 108 2.30 12.61 -8.38
N TRP A 109 3.50 12.06 -8.19
CA TRP A 109 3.68 10.69 -7.71
C TRP A 109 3.16 10.51 -6.29
N ALA A 110 3.51 11.43 -5.39
CA ALA A 110 3.00 11.44 -4.03
C ALA A 110 1.47 11.52 -3.99
N LEU A 111 0.85 12.35 -4.84
CA LEU A 111 -0.61 12.42 -4.97
C LEU A 111 -1.21 11.09 -5.47
N LEU A 112 -0.61 10.46 -6.47
CA LEU A 112 -1.14 9.20 -7.03
C LEU A 112 -1.08 8.03 -6.04
N VAL A 113 -0.16 8.05 -5.08
CA VAL A 113 -0.07 7.07 -3.98
C VAL A 113 -1.33 7.08 -3.07
N PHE A 114 -2.11 8.16 -3.08
CA PHE A 114 -3.40 8.24 -2.38
C PHE A 114 -4.36 7.11 -2.77
N PHE A 115 -4.46 6.77 -4.05
CA PHE A 115 -5.43 5.79 -4.56
C PHE A 115 -5.16 4.34 -4.11
N PRO A 116 -3.94 3.77 -4.28
CA PRO A 116 -3.65 2.44 -3.73
C PRO A 116 -3.72 2.42 -2.21
N SER A 117 -3.36 3.52 -1.53
CA SER A 117 -3.51 3.65 -0.08
C SER A 117 -4.96 3.44 0.38
N LEU A 118 -5.94 3.98 -0.35
CA LEU A 118 -7.36 3.76 -0.04
C LEU A 118 -7.73 2.27 -0.09
N VAL A 119 -7.17 1.53 -1.04
CA VAL A 119 -7.38 0.08 -1.16
C VAL A 119 -6.79 -0.64 0.04
N PHE A 120 -5.57 -0.29 0.45
CA PHE A 120 -4.93 -0.91 1.62
C PHE A 120 -5.74 -0.64 2.90
N GLY A 121 -6.13 0.60 3.13
CA GLY A 121 -6.95 0.97 4.29
C GLY A 121 -8.35 0.35 4.26
N TYR A 122 -8.91 0.09 3.08
CA TYR A 122 -10.16 -0.67 2.94
C TYR A 122 -9.98 -2.12 3.42
N PHE A 123 -8.91 -2.81 2.98
CA PHE A 123 -8.63 -4.18 3.42
C PHE A 123 -8.20 -4.28 4.88
N ARG A 124 -7.58 -3.23 5.43
CA ARG A 124 -7.33 -3.12 6.87
C ARG A 124 -8.64 -3.27 7.65
N GLU A 125 -9.64 -2.47 7.31
CA GLU A 125 -10.95 -2.50 8.00
C GLU A 125 -11.76 -3.76 7.70
N ARG A 126 -11.71 -4.25 6.45
CA ARG A 126 -12.48 -5.42 6.02
C ARG A 126 -11.97 -6.73 6.65
N HIS A 127 -10.65 -6.90 6.72
CA HIS A 127 -10.05 -8.14 7.21
C HIS A 127 -9.63 -8.07 8.69
N ASP A 128 -9.61 -6.89 9.30
CA ASP A 128 -9.16 -6.66 10.68
C ASP A 128 -7.74 -7.23 10.94
N THR A 129 -6.85 -7.04 9.97
CA THR A 129 -5.45 -7.49 10.01
C THR A 129 -4.56 -6.57 9.19
N LEU A 130 -3.29 -6.47 9.57
CA LEU A 130 -2.25 -5.81 8.78
C LEU A 130 -1.70 -6.71 7.65
N GLY A 131 -1.89 -8.03 7.74
CA GLY A 131 -1.34 -8.96 6.75
C GLY A 131 -1.86 -8.74 5.32
N THR A 132 -3.14 -8.37 5.17
CA THR A 132 -3.71 -8.08 3.84
C THR A 132 -3.23 -6.77 3.23
N PRO A 133 -3.29 -5.62 3.93
CA PRO A 133 -2.74 -4.39 3.37
C PRO A 133 -1.23 -4.49 3.10
N ILE A 134 -0.45 -5.16 3.97
CA ILE A 134 0.98 -5.40 3.73
C ILE A 134 1.21 -6.20 2.44
N LEU A 135 0.45 -7.28 2.23
CA LEU A 135 0.55 -8.08 1.00
C LEU A 135 0.25 -7.24 -0.25
N LEU A 136 -0.84 -6.47 -0.22
CA LEU A 136 -1.23 -5.64 -1.36
C LEU A 136 -0.19 -4.54 -1.63
N HIS A 137 0.29 -3.89 -0.58
CA HIS A 137 1.30 -2.86 -0.68
C HIS A 137 2.62 -3.41 -1.24
N ALA A 138 3.13 -4.51 -0.67
CA ALA A 138 4.32 -5.19 -1.16
C ALA A 138 4.18 -5.59 -2.63
N LEU A 139 3.04 -6.18 -3.03
CA LEU A 139 2.79 -6.53 -4.43
C LEU A 139 2.87 -5.31 -5.32
N TYR A 140 2.11 -4.25 -5.00
CA TYR A 140 2.04 -3.03 -5.80
C TYR A 140 3.42 -2.38 -5.95
N ASN A 141 4.18 -2.32 -4.85
CA ASN A 141 5.52 -1.74 -4.86
C ASN A 141 6.53 -2.60 -5.62
N LEU A 142 6.40 -3.93 -5.56
CA LEU A 142 7.26 -4.85 -6.32
C LEU A 142 7.25 -4.53 -7.81
N GLY A 143 6.07 -4.46 -8.43
CA GLY A 143 5.99 -4.17 -9.86
C GLY A 143 6.40 -2.74 -10.19
N LEU A 144 6.03 -1.75 -9.36
CA LEU A 144 6.43 -0.36 -9.59
C LEU A 144 7.96 -0.18 -9.53
N VAL A 145 8.58 -0.67 -8.47
CA VAL A 145 10.03 -0.50 -8.24
C VAL A 145 10.84 -1.34 -9.22
N TRP A 146 10.43 -2.59 -9.48
CA TRP A 146 11.12 -3.43 -10.47
C TRP A 146 11.05 -2.81 -11.86
N LEU A 147 9.85 -2.49 -12.34
CA LEU A 147 9.65 -2.14 -13.74
C LEU A 147 10.05 -0.71 -14.07
N PHE A 148 9.87 0.25 -13.17
CA PHE A 148 9.95 1.69 -13.51
C PHE A 148 10.99 2.49 -12.72
N VAL A 149 11.51 1.98 -11.60
CA VAL A 149 12.45 2.73 -10.74
C VAL A 149 13.88 2.24 -10.92
N GLY A 150 14.15 0.95 -10.69
CA GLY A 150 15.52 0.44 -10.62
C GLY A 150 16.14 0.52 -9.21
N PRO A 151 17.43 0.19 -9.05
CA PRO A 151 18.14 0.14 -7.77
C PRO A 151 18.43 1.53 -7.18
#